data_AF-A0A3E2GWJ8-F1
#
_entry.id   AF-A0A3E2GWJ8-F1
#
_cell.length_a   1.000
_cell.length_b   1.000
_cell.length_c   1.000
_cell.angle_alpha   90.00
_cell.angle_beta   90.00
_cell.angle_gamma   90.00
#
_symmetry.space_group_name_H-M   'P 1'
#
loop_
_entity.id
_entity.type
_entity.pdbx_description
1 polymer ?
#
loop_
_entity_poly.entity_id
_entity_poly.type
_entity_poly.pdbx_seq_one_letter_code
_entity_poly.pdbx_strand_id
1 'polypeptide(L)'
;MSLEKLTYKGDDGLAPQDLQSRAQTALDNANDEPIQLEILSGLGGLDNSGVVAAQLLGQVFPTVPEQLQNIINSPDDFNTVQSALSSINNVRCKDVLPAVTDLWAAAASLSGAPTPPAANVPQSCQGL
;
A
#
# COMPACT_ATOMS: atom_id res chain seq x y z
N MET A 1 2.83 7.23 5.35
CA MET A 1 2.72 6.72 6.74
C MET A 1 3.42 5.37 6.82
N SER A 2 4.37 5.17 7.75
CA SER A 2 5.21 3.94 7.73
C SER A 2 4.52 2.77 8.45
N LEU A 3 4.17 1.73 7.68
CA LEU A 3 3.68 0.43 8.15
C LEU A 3 4.71 -0.33 9.01
N GLU A 4 5.95 0.16 9.08
CA GLU A 4 7.08 -0.46 9.78
C GLU A 4 6.89 -0.67 11.29
N LYS A 5 5.91 -0.02 11.93
CA LYS A 5 5.64 -0.23 13.37
C LYS A 5 4.60 -1.32 13.64
N LEU A 6 4.03 -1.98 12.63
CA LEU A 6 3.09 -3.09 12.83
C LEU A 6 3.83 -4.43 12.98
N THR A 7 4.78 -4.54 13.90
CA THR A 7 5.45 -5.81 14.23
C THR A 7 4.89 -6.38 15.52
N TYR A 8 4.16 -7.49 15.41
CA TYR A 8 3.78 -8.29 16.58
C TYR A 8 4.97 -9.19 16.96
N LYS A 9 5.67 -8.84 18.04
CA LYS A 9 6.57 -9.76 18.73
C LYS A 9 6.09 -9.85 20.18
N GLY A 10 5.67 -11.04 20.58
CA GLY A 10 5.40 -11.34 21.99
C GLY A 10 6.61 -10.91 22.82
N ASP A 11 6.31 -10.21 23.91
CA ASP A 11 7.18 -9.63 24.94
C ASP A 11 7.63 -8.17 24.76
N ASP A 12 7.61 -7.59 23.54
CA ASP A 12 7.82 -6.14 23.28
C ASP A 12 6.78 -5.52 22.30
N GLY A 13 5.68 -6.22 22.03
CA GLY A 13 4.68 -5.88 21.01
C GLY A 13 3.69 -4.78 21.42
N LEU A 14 3.14 -4.08 20.42
CA LEU A 14 2.02 -3.15 20.63
C LEU A 14 0.85 -3.88 21.29
N ALA A 15 0.22 -3.22 22.27
CA ALA A 15 -1.01 -3.76 22.84
C ALA A 15 -2.07 -3.94 21.72
N PRO A 16 -2.95 -4.95 21.79
CA PRO A 16 -3.98 -5.16 20.77
C PRO A 16 -4.81 -3.90 20.46
N GLN A 17 -5.08 -3.07 21.46
CA GLN A 17 -5.79 -1.79 21.29
C GLN A 17 -4.97 -0.77 20.45
N ASP A 18 -3.66 -0.71 20.66
CA ASP A 18 -2.76 0.15 19.87
C ASP A 18 -2.66 -0.38 18.44
N LEU A 19 -2.64 -1.70 18.25
CA LEU A 19 -2.63 -2.33 16.93
C LEU A 19 -3.92 -2.01 16.17
N GLN A 20 -5.08 -2.18 16.80
CA GLN A 20 -6.39 -1.87 16.22
C GLN A 20 -6.49 -0.38 15.83
N SER A 21 -6.13 0.53 16.74
CA SER A 21 -6.15 1.98 16.47
C SER A 21 -5.26 2.36 15.28
N ARG A 22 -4.05 1.80 15.21
CA ARG A 22 -3.13 2.04 14.10
C ARG A 22 -3.61 1.42 12.78
N ALA A 23 -4.26 0.26 12.84
CA ALA A 23 -4.88 -0.35 11.67
C ALA A 23 -6.06 0.48 11.16
N GLN A 24 -6.85 1.09 12.04
CA GLN A 24 -7.93 2.01 11.67
C GLN A 24 -7.39 3.25 10.94
N THR A 25 -6.35 3.91 11.48
CA THR A 25 -5.71 5.04 10.80
C THR A 25 -5.13 4.63 9.44
N ALA A 26 -4.58 3.41 9.32
CA ALA A 26 -4.08 2.90 8.05
C ALA A 26 -5.21 2.62 7.05
N LEU A 27 -6.36 2.14 7.54
CA LEU A 27 -7.53 1.86 6.71
C LEU A 27 -8.09 3.16 6.12
N ASP A 28 -8.21 4.20 6.93
CA ASP A 28 -8.70 5.51 6.47
C ASP A 28 -7.82 6.04 5.31
N ASN A 29 -6.49 5.98 5.45
CA ASN A 29 -5.58 6.38 4.38
C ASN A 29 -5.65 5.45 3.15
N ALA A 30 -5.77 4.14 3.36
CA ALA A 30 -5.83 3.18 2.25
C ALA A 30 -7.11 3.34 1.41
N ASN A 31 -8.19 3.82 2.02
CA ASN A 31 -9.44 4.12 1.32
C ASN A 31 -9.36 5.37 0.42
N ASP A 32 -8.36 6.25 0.62
CA ASP A 32 -8.13 7.40 -0.26
C ASP A 32 -7.36 7.03 -1.55
N GLU A 33 -6.62 5.92 -1.54
CA GLU A 33 -5.75 5.48 -2.66
C GLU A 33 -6.52 5.27 -3.98
N PRO A 34 -7.74 4.67 -4.01
CA PRO A 34 -8.53 4.56 -5.24
C PRO A 34 -8.89 5.90 -5.87
N ILE A 35 -9.13 6.94 -5.07
CA ILE A 35 -9.44 8.29 -5.57
C ILE A 35 -8.20 8.89 -6.24
N GLN A 36 -7.03 8.72 -5.61
CA GLN A 36 -5.76 9.18 -6.19
C GLN A 36 -5.45 8.45 -7.51
N LEU A 37 -5.72 7.15 -7.57
CA LEU A 37 -5.60 6.36 -8.79
C LEU A 37 -6.56 6.84 -9.89
N GLU A 38 -7.80 7.16 -9.57
CA GLU A 38 -8.76 7.70 -10.54
C GLU A 38 -8.25 9.00 -11.17
N ILE A 39 -7.71 9.91 -10.34
CA ILE A 39 -7.12 11.17 -10.82
C ILE A 39 -5.94 10.92 -11.77
N LEU A 40 -5.00 10.04 -11.37
CA LEU A 40 -3.79 9.78 -12.16
C LEU A 40 -4.08 8.99 -13.44
N SER A 41 -4.95 7.99 -13.37
CA SER A 41 -5.34 7.16 -14.52
C SER A 41 -6.28 7.89 -15.49
N GLY A 42 -6.99 8.91 -15.02
CA GLY A 42 -7.81 9.80 -15.85
C GLY A 42 -7.02 10.78 -16.72
N LEU A 43 -5.69 10.84 -16.57
CA LEU A 43 -4.84 11.63 -17.45
C LEU A 43 -4.87 11.04 -18.87
N GLY A 44 -5.42 11.81 -19.81
CA GLY A 44 -5.42 11.42 -21.22
C GLY A 44 -4.00 11.36 -21.78
N GLY A 45 -3.69 10.27 -22.49
CA GLY A 45 -2.43 10.10 -23.20
C GLY A 45 -1.36 9.28 -22.47
N LEU A 46 -1.69 8.60 -21.37
CA LEU A 46 -0.76 7.65 -20.72
C LEU A 46 -0.20 6.66 -21.73
N ASP A 47 1.11 6.42 -21.64
CA ASP A 47 1.75 5.36 -22.40
C ASP A 47 1.30 3.98 -21.90
N ASN A 48 1.71 2.93 -22.61
CA ASN A 48 1.28 1.57 -22.28
C ASN A 48 1.70 1.14 -20.87
N SER A 49 2.87 1.58 -20.39
CA SER A 49 3.32 1.33 -19.01
C SER A 49 2.39 1.97 -17.98
N GLY A 50 2.05 3.25 -18.16
CA GLY A 50 1.13 3.95 -17.26
C GLY A 50 -0.26 3.31 -17.22
N VAL A 51 -0.78 2.89 -18.38
CA VAL A 51 -2.08 2.20 -18.46
C VAL A 51 -2.05 0.84 -17.74
N VAL A 52 -1.03 0.02 -17.97
CA VAL A 52 -0.87 -1.29 -17.31
C VAL A 52 -0.70 -1.11 -15.81
N ALA A 53 0.11 -0.14 -15.38
CA ALA A 53 0.32 0.18 -13.99
C ALA A 53 -0.99 0.61 -13.29
N ALA A 54 -1.77 1.49 -13.91
CA ALA A 54 -3.07 1.90 -13.39
C ALA A 54 -4.05 0.72 -13.24
N GLN A 55 -4.10 -0.18 -14.23
CA GLN A 55 -4.93 -1.38 -14.17
C GLN A 55 -4.51 -2.32 -13.05
N LEU A 56 -3.20 -2.53 -12.85
CA LEU A 56 -2.69 -3.35 -11.76
C LEU A 56 -3.05 -2.74 -10.41
N LEU A 57 -2.81 -1.44 -10.21
CA LEU A 57 -3.16 -0.73 -8.98
C LEU A 57 -4.65 -0.86 -8.65
N GLY A 58 -5.53 -0.73 -9.65
CA GLY A 58 -6.97 -0.91 -9.48
C GLY A 58 -7.38 -2.31 -9.05
N GLN A 59 -6.60 -3.34 -9.40
CA GLN A 59 -6.83 -4.72 -8.97
C GLN A 59 -6.34 -4.99 -7.55
N VAL A 60 -5.21 -4.40 -7.15
CA VAL A 60 -4.51 -4.77 -5.91
C VAL A 60 -4.81 -3.86 -4.72
N PHE A 61 -5.23 -2.61 -4.95
CA PHE A 61 -5.59 -1.69 -3.87
C PHE A 61 -6.64 -2.22 -2.89
N PRO A 62 -7.71 -2.94 -3.32
CA PRO A 62 -8.69 -3.50 -2.39
C PRO A 62 -8.13 -4.47 -1.36
N THR A 63 -6.98 -5.12 -1.64
CA THR A 63 -6.35 -6.06 -0.70
C THR A 63 -5.89 -5.37 0.58
N VAL A 64 -5.37 -4.13 0.53
CA VAL A 64 -4.85 -3.47 1.73
C VAL A 64 -5.96 -3.15 2.74
N PRO A 65 -7.09 -2.49 2.36
CA PRO A 65 -8.24 -2.30 3.24
C PRO A 65 -8.79 -3.62 3.82
N GLU A 66 -8.90 -4.67 3.00
CA GLU A 66 -9.39 -5.98 3.45
C GLU A 66 -8.53 -6.55 4.59
N GLN A 67 -7.20 -6.54 4.41
CA GLN A 67 -6.28 -7.07 5.42
C GLN A 67 -6.19 -6.18 6.66
N LEU A 68 -6.32 -4.86 6.51
CA LEU A 68 -6.42 -3.95 7.65
C LEU A 68 -7.70 -4.20 8.46
N GLN A 69 -8.83 -4.49 7.79
CA GLN A 69 -10.07 -4.88 8.47
C GLN A 69 -9.92 -6.19 9.25
N ASN A 70 -9.16 -7.16 8.73
CA ASN A 70 -8.84 -8.39 9.46
C ASN A 70 -8.09 -8.10 10.77
N ILE A 71 -7.11 -7.20 10.73
CA ILE A 71 -6.36 -6.76 11.94
C ILE A 71 -7.30 -6.03 12.91
N ILE A 72 -8.20 -5.17 12.42
CA ILE A 72 -9.15 -4.42 13.25
C ILE A 72 -10.13 -5.36 13.94
N ASN A 73 -10.61 -6.39 13.24
CA ASN A 73 -11.62 -7.33 13.74
C ASN A 73 -11.03 -8.36 14.72
N SER A 74 -9.74 -8.67 14.63
CA SER A 74 -9.09 -9.69 15.46
C SER A 74 -7.65 -9.29 15.82
N PRO A 75 -7.47 -8.17 16.58
CA PRO A 75 -6.16 -7.61 16.86
C PRO A 75 -5.33 -8.42 17.86
N ASP A 76 -5.95 -9.36 18.57
CA ASP A 76 -5.33 -10.27 19.53
C ASP A 76 -5.00 -11.65 18.94
N ASP A 77 -5.54 -12.00 17.77
CA ASP A 77 -5.20 -13.21 17.05
C ASP A 77 -3.90 -13.04 16.27
N PHE A 78 -2.82 -13.58 16.82
CA PHE A 78 -1.49 -13.57 16.23
C PHE A 78 -1.46 -14.07 14.78
N ASN A 79 -2.16 -15.16 14.46
CA ASN A 79 -2.11 -15.76 13.12
C ASN A 79 -2.83 -14.88 12.09
N THR A 80 -3.97 -14.32 12.49
CA THR A 80 -4.73 -13.36 11.66
C THR A 80 -3.91 -12.11 11.41
N VAL A 81 -3.33 -11.52 12.46
CA VAL A 81 -2.48 -10.33 12.36
C VAL A 81 -1.27 -10.58 11.46
N GLN A 82 -0.52 -11.67 11.69
CA GLN A 82 0.66 -11.97 10.88
C GLN A 82 0.33 -12.27 9.42
N SER A 83 -0.75 -12.99 9.15
CA SER A 83 -1.18 -13.28 7.78
C SER A 83 -1.58 -12.00 7.05
N ALA A 84 -2.35 -11.12 7.70
CA ALA A 84 -2.74 -9.83 7.15
C ALA A 84 -1.52 -8.94 6.86
N LEU A 85 -0.58 -8.84 7.80
CA LEU A 85 0.66 -8.06 7.60
C LEU A 85 1.52 -8.61 6.48
N SER A 86 1.63 -9.93 6.35
CA SER A 86 2.35 -10.57 5.25
C SER A 86 1.71 -10.25 3.91
N SER A 87 0.38 -10.35 3.81
CA SER A 87 -0.37 -10.00 2.60
C SER A 87 -0.20 -8.52 2.22
N ILE A 88 -0.33 -7.60 3.18
CA ILE A 88 -0.11 -6.16 2.97
C ILE A 88 1.30 -5.89 2.46
N ASN A 89 2.31 -6.50 3.08
CA ASN A 89 3.69 -6.28 2.64
C ASN A 89 3.95 -6.89 1.27
N ASN A 90 3.46 -8.10 0.98
CA ASN A 90 3.62 -8.72 -0.34
C ASN A 90 3.04 -7.85 -1.45
N VAL A 91 1.77 -7.44 -1.32
CA VAL A 91 1.12 -6.62 -2.35
C VAL A 91 1.79 -5.25 -2.48
N ARG A 92 2.17 -4.64 -1.35
CA ARG A 92 2.85 -3.33 -1.35
C ARG A 92 4.18 -3.40 -2.09
N CYS A 93 4.99 -4.41 -1.78
CA CYS A 93 6.35 -4.50 -2.25
C CYS A 93 6.45 -5.02 -3.69
N LYS A 94 5.57 -5.94 -4.09
CA LYS A 94 5.62 -6.59 -5.41
C LYS A 94 4.78 -5.89 -6.47
N ASP A 95 3.67 -5.28 -6.07
CA ASP A 95 2.70 -4.73 -7.02
C ASP A 95 2.60 -3.21 -6.90
N VAL A 96 2.26 -2.69 -5.70
CA VAL A 96 1.95 -1.27 -5.52
C VAL A 96 3.16 -0.37 -5.77
N LEU A 97 4.30 -0.62 -5.12
CA LEU A 97 5.47 0.26 -5.24
C LEU A 97 6.00 0.34 -6.69
N PRO A 98 6.19 -0.78 -7.42
CA PRO A 98 6.56 -0.73 -8.82
C PRO A 98 5.52 -0.01 -9.69
N ALA A 99 4.23 -0.36 -9.55
CA ALA A 99 3.20 0.21 -10.41
C ALA A 99 2.96 1.71 -10.15
N VAL A 100 3.01 2.18 -8.91
CA VAL A 100 2.94 3.63 -8.61
C VAL A 100 4.12 4.36 -9.24
N THR A 101 5.32 3.76 -9.23
CA THR A 101 6.51 4.36 -9.86
C THR A 101 6.31 4.52 -11.36
N ASP A 102 5.81 3.49 -12.05
CA ASP A 102 5.55 3.52 -13.49
C ASP A 102 4.42 4.50 -13.85
N LEU A 103 3.30 4.45 -13.13
CA LEU A 103 2.17 5.34 -13.36
C LEU A 103 2.57 6.80 -13.15
N TRP A 104 3.32 7.11 -12.09
CA TRP A 104 3.78 8.47 -11.86
C TRP A 104 4.76 8.90 -12.94
N ALA A 105 5.74 8.08 -13.31
CA ALA A 105 6.68 8.43 -14.38
C ALA A 105 5.96 8.76 -15.69
N ALA A 106 4.95 7.97 -16.07
CA ALA A 106 4.11 8.23 -17.23
C ALA A 106 3.32 9.55 -17.09
N ALA A 107 2.68 9.79 -15.95
CA ALA A 107 1.94 11.02 -15.67
C ALA A 107 2.84 12.28 -15.67
N ALA A 108 4.05 12.16 -15.12
CA ALA A 108 5.05 13.23 -15.09
C ALA A 108 5.53 13.57 -16.51
N SER A 109 5.83 12.55 -17.32
CA SER A 109 6.20 12.73 -18.72
C SER A 109 5.14 13.47 -19.52
N LEU A 110 3.86 13.20 -19.27
CA LEU A 110 2.76 13.88 -19.97
C LEU A 110 2.53 15.32 -19.52
N SER A 111 2.66 15.57 -18.23
CA SER A 111 2.44 16.90 -17.65
C SER A 111 3.64 17.83 -17.79
N GLY A 112 4.78 17.33 -18.30
CA GLY A 112 6.04 18.06 -18.33
C GLY A 112 6.65 18.25 -16.93
N ALA A 113 6.16 17.51 -15.94
CA ALA A 113 6.70 17.49 -14.59
C ALA A 113 7.98 16.64 -14.54
N PRO A 114 8.91 16.93 -13.62
CA PRO A 114 10.05 16.06 -13.41
C PRO A 114 9.58 14.67 -12.95
N THR A 115 10.31 13.64 -13.39
CA THR A 115 10.15 12.28 -12.88
C THR A 115 10.31 12.30 -11.36
N PRO A 116 9.45 11.60 -10.59
CA PRO A 116 9.55 11.58 -9.15
C PRO A 116 10.90 10.96 -8.75
N PRO A 117 11.45 11.34 -7.59
CA PRO A 117 12.56 10.60 -7.01
C PRO A 117 12.12 9.15 -6.78
N ALA A 118 13.08 8.22 -6.87
CA ALA A 118 12.83 6.82 -6.56
C ALA A 118 12.17 6.70 -5.17
N ALA A 119 11.08 5.93 -5.07
CA ALA A 119 10.43 5.70 -3.80
C ALA A 119 11.40 5.00 -2.85
N ASN A 120 11.48 5.48 -1.61
CA ASN A 120 12.21 4.77 -0.56
C ASN A 120 11.56 3.40 -0.37
N VAL A 121 12.30 2.33 -0.67
CA VAL A 121 11.86 0.97 -0.46
C VAL A 121 11.79 0.73 1.05
N PRO A 122 10.59 0.51 1.62
CA PRO A 122 10.41 0.29 3.05
C PRO A 122 11.22 -0.92 3.51
N GLN A 123 11.63 -0.95 4.77
CA GLN A 123 12.35 -2.11 5.30
C GLN A 123 11.53 -3.39 5.22
N SER A 124 10.20 -3.28 5.27
CA SER A 124 9.28 -4.42 5.07
C SER A 124 9.31 -5.02 3.65
N CYS A 125 9.95 -4.33 2.71
CA CYS A 125 10.18 -4.79 1.34
C CYS A 125 11.61 -5.28 1.08
N GLN A 126 12.49 -5.22 2.08
CA GLN A 126 13.86 -5.70 1.96
C GLN A 126 13.91 -7.20 2.24
N GLY A 127 14.26 -8.02 1.23
CA GLY A 127 14.38 -9.47 1.35
C GLY A 127 13.16 -10.29 0.91
N LEU A 128 12.21 -9.67 0.19
CA LEU A 128 11.10 -10.33 -0.50
C LEU A 128 11.39 -10.67 -1.96
#